data_AF-A0A075FT41-F1
#
_entry.id   AF-A0A075FT41-F1
#
_cell.length_a   1.000
_cell.length_b   1.000
_cell.length_c   1.000
_cell.angle_alpha   90.00
_cell.angle_beta   90.00
_cell.angle_gamma   90.00
#
_symmetry.space_group_name_H-M   'P 1'
#
loop_
_entity.id
_entity.type
_entity.pdbx_description
1 polymer ?
#
loop_
_entity_poly.entity_id
_entity_poly.type
_entity_poly.pdbx_seq_one_letter_code
_entity_poly.pdbx_strand_id
1 'polypeptide(L)' 'MYSTILTELGIAVFDNEKCLKTFAFKNPAEEYVSVKKMKQNLARLENFLEMER' A
#
# COMPACT_ATOMS: atom_id res chain seq x y z
N MET A 1 12.00 -10.35 -1.91
CA MET A 1 11.54 -9.87 -0.58
C MET A 1 10.66 -8.67 -0.87
N TYR A 2 9.41 -8.67 -0.43
CA TYR A 2 8.51 -7.57 -0.77
C TYR A 2 8.93 -6.28 -0.07
N SER A 3 8.91 -5.19 -0.82
CA SER A 3 9.01 -3.83 -0.30
C SER A 3 7.72 -3.07 -0.63
N THR A 4 7.35 -2.13 0.25
CA THR A 4 6.17 -1.29 0.05
C THR A 4 6.55 0.17 0.10
N ILE A 5 5.99 0.96 -0.80
CA ILE A 5 6.20 2.40 -0.90
C ILE A 5 4.85 3.08 -0.72
N LEU A 6 4.76 3.93 0.31
CA LEU A 6 3.63 4.84 0.50
C LEU A 6 3.91 6.14 -0.26
N THR A 7 3.01 6.48 -1.18
CA THR A 7 3.02 7.72 -1.96
C THR A 7 1.74 8.50 -1.70
N GLU A 8 1.70 9.76 -2.11
CA GLU A 8 0.52 10.62 -2.03
C GLU A 8 -0.68 10.03 -2.78
N LEU A 9 -0.46 9.18 -3.80
CA LEU A 9 -1.50 8.59 -4.64
C LEU A 9 -1.95 7.20 -4.17
N GLY A 10 -1.22 6.57 -3.26
CA GLY A 10 -1.49 5.19 -2.87
C GLY A 10 -0.27 4.43 -2.38
N ILE A 11 -0.43 3.12 -2.23
CA ILE A 11 0.64 2.21 -1.81
C ILE A 11 1.04 1.31 -2.97
N ALA A 12 2.33 1.21 -3.27
CA ALA A 12 2.87 0.31 -4.26
C ALA A 12 3.67 -0.82 -3.61
N VAL A 13 3.48 -2.06 -4.09
CA VAL A 13 4.21 -3.24 -3.65
C VAL A 13 5.18 -3.67 -4.74
N PHE A 14 6.42 -3.89 -4.36
CA PHE A 14 7.51 -4.31 -5.24
C PHE A 14 8.09 -5.63 -4.77
N ASP A 15 8.44 -6.49 -5.73
CA ASP A 15 9.41 -7.56 -5.50
C ASP A 15 10.69 -7.24 -6.27
N ASN A 16 11.74 -6.93 -5.50
CA ASN A 16 12.95 -6.31 -6.01
C ASN A 16 12.62 -5.04 -6.81
N GLU A 17 12.92 -5.01 -8.11
CA GLU A 17 12.69 -3.84 -8.98
C GLU A 17 11.33 -3.89 -9.70
N LYS A 18 10.56 -4.97 -9.54
CA LYS A 18 9.29 -5.15 -10.24
C LYS A 18 8.11 -4.69 -9.39
N CYS A 19 7.37 -3.69 -9.87
CA CYS A 19 6.09 -3.32 -9.28
C CYS A 19 5.06 -4.43 -9.53
N LEU A 20 4.55 -5.05 -8.47
CA LEU A 20 3.58 -6.14 -8.55
C LEU A 20 2.14 -5.64 -8.43
N LYS A 21 1.91 -4.65 -7.55
CA LYS A 21 0.57 -4.15 -7.26
C LYS A 21 0.60 -2.71 -6.79
N THR A 22 -0.43 -1.95 -7.18
CA THR A 22 -0.71 -0.62 -6.66
C THR A 22 -2.10 -0.57 -6.04
N PHE A 23 -2.20 0.00 -4.84
CA PHE A 23 -3.43 0.31 -4.14
C PHE A 23 -3.64 1.83 -4.19
N ALA A 24 -4.38 2.29 -5.20
CA ALA A 24 -4.67 3.71 -5.36
C ALA A 24 -5.65 4.20 -4.29
N PHE A 25 -5.39 5.39 -3.76
CA PHE A 25 -6.34 6.10 -2.90
C PHE A 25 -7.48 6.69 -3.72
N LYS A 26 -8.68 6.69 -3.15
CA LYS A 26 -9.86 7.38 -3.69
C LYS A 26 -9.87 8.85 -3.28
N ASN A 27 -9.44 9.14 -2.05
CA ASN A 27 -9.19 10.49 -1.54
C ASN A 27 -7.72 10.62 -1.10
N PRO A 28 -6.81 10.98 -2.04
CA PRO A 28 -5.36 10.97 -1.82
C PRO A 28 -4.89 11.67 -0.54
N ALA A 29 -5.36 12.91 -0.30
CA ALA A 29 -4.88 13.71 0.82
C ALA A 29 -5.31 13.14 2.18
N GLU A 30 -6.57 12.71 2.28
CA GLU A 30 -7.12 12.14 3.51
C GLU A 30 -6.51 10.77 3.81
N GLU A 31 -6.47 9.89 2.81
CA GLU A 31 -5.99 8.52 2.99
C GLU A 31 -4.49 8.46 3.26
N TYR A 32 -3.68 9.27 2.57
CA TYR A 32 -2.24 9.35 2.83
C TYR A 32 -1.94 9.75 4.29
N VAL A 33 -2.61 10.80 4.78
CA VAL A 33 -2.44 11.27 6.17
C VAL A 33 -2.95 10.22 7.16
N SER A 34 -4.06 9.55 6.86
CA SER A 34 -4.62 8.48 7.71
C SER A 34 -3.70 7.28 7.81
N VAL A 35 -3.07 6.84 6.71
CA VAL A 35 -2.05 5.78 6.72
C VAL A 35 -0.83 6.24 7.54
N LYS A 36 -0.32 7.45 7.33
CA LYS A 36 0.80 7.99 8.13
C LYS A 36 0.49 8.08 9.63
N LYS A 37 -0.77 8.29 10.00
CA LYS A 37 -1.23 8.35 11.39
C LYS A 37 -1.65 6.99 11.97
N MET A 38 -1.46 5.88 11.23
CA MET A 38 -1.89 4.53 11.62
C MET A 38 -3.40 4.44 11.92
N LYS A 39 -4.21 5.24 11.23
CA LYS A 39 -5.68 5.28 11.40
C LYS A 39 -6.44 4.55 10.30
N GLN A 40 -5.75 4.15 9.24
CA GLN A 40 -6.34 3.45 8.09
C GLN A 40 -6.24 1.94 8.30
N ASN A 41 -7.31 1.21 7.98
CA ASN A 41 -7.25 -0.24 7.88
C ASN A 41 -6.58 -0.65 6.55
N LEU A 42 -5.50 -1.44 6.63
CA LEU A 42 -4.70 -1.90 5.49
C LEU A 42 -4.99 -3.36 5.10
N ALA A 43 -6.13 -3.93 5.50
CA ALA A 43 -6.49 -5.34 5.24
C ALA A 43 -6.35 -5.76 3.77
N ARG A 44 -6.61 -4.86 2.81
CA ARG A 44 -6.39 -5.16 1.39
C ARG A 44 -4.92 -5.41 1.04
N LEU A 45 -4.01 -4.65 1.65
CA LEU A 45 -2.57 -4.84 1.50
C LEU A 45 -2.11 -6.08 2.26
N GLU A 46 -2.60 -6.28 3.49
CA GLU A 46 -2.29 -7.47 4.31
C GLU A 46 -2.67 -8.76 3.59
N ASN A 47 -3.93 -8.86 3.13
CA ASN A 47 -4.42 -10.02 2.38
C ASN A 47 -3.58 -10.29 1.11
N PHE A 48 -3.16 -9.24 0.40
CA PHE A 48 -2.29 -9.41 -0.77
C PHE A 48 -0.93 -9.98 -0.39
N LEU A 49 -0.33 -9.50 0.69
CA LEU A 49 0.97 -9.99 1.16
C LEU A 49 0.91 -11.40 1.76
N GLU A 50 -0.25 -11.82 2.27
CA GLU A 50 -0.47 -13.19 2.76
C GLU A 50 -0.73 -14.19 1.64
N MET A 51 -1.43 -13.79 0.57
CA MET A 51 -1.72 -14.68 -0.58
C MET A 51 -0.49 -15.01 -1.43
N GLU A 52 0.50 -14.11 -1.46
CA GLU A 52 1.72 -14.22 -2.28
C GLU A 52 2.93 -14.75 -1.49
N ARG A 53 2.70 -15.38 -0.33
CA ARG A 53 3.73 -16.02 0.51
C ARG A 53 3.96 -17.49 0.16
#